data_AF-V4R1G5-F1
#
_entry.id   AF-V4R1G5-F1
#
_cell.length_a   1.000
_cell.length_b   1.000
_cell.length_c   1.000
_cell.angle_alpha   90.00
_cell.angle_beta   90.00
_cell.angle_gamma   90.00
#
_symmetry.space_group_name_H-M   'P 1'
#
loop_
_entity.id
_entity.type
_entity.pdbx_description
1 polymer ?
#
loop_
_entity_poly.entity_id
_entity_poly.type
_entity_poly.pdbx_seq_one_letter_code
_entity_poly.pdbx_strand_id
1 'polypeptide(L)' 'MVFVRDTVTDEQALDRYRERTPATRDAYPLEPLAFYGPQEVLEGEPVDGVAILRFPTME' A
#
# COMPACT_ATOMS: atom_id res chain seq x y z
N MET A 1 3.47 -8.78 -5.00
CA MET A 1 4.30 -8.08 -4.01
C MET A 1 3.44 -7.66 -2.82
N VAL A 2 3.99 -7.71 -1.61
CA VAL A 2 3.31 -7.30 -0.37
C VAL A 2 3.97 -6.04 0.16
N PHE A 3 3.18 -5.01 0.41
CA PHE A 3 3.62 -3.74 0.99
C PHE A 3 2.98 -3.59 2.37
N VAL A 4 3.82 -3.34 3.37
CA VAL A 4 3.39 -3.08 4.74
C VAL A 4 3.68 -1.62 5.05
N ARG A 5 2.65 -0.91 5.50
CA ARG A 5 2.80 0.41 6.12
C ARG A 5 2.83 0.17 7.61
N ASP A 6 4.02 0.28 8.18
CA ASP A 6 4.28 0.04 9.59
C ASP A 6 3.56 1.09 10.47
N THR A 7 4.07 2.32 10.51
CA THR A 7 3.45 3.44 11.25
C THR A 7 3.50 4.73 10.43
N VAL A 8 2.41 5.49 10.43
CA VAL A 8 2.28 6.83 9.88
C VAL A 8 2.77 7.82 10.93
N THR A 9 3.87 8.49 10.64
CA THR A 9 4.46 9.49 11.54
C THR A 9 4.07 10.93 11.17
N ASP A 10 3.52 11.16 9.97
CA ASP A 10 3.08 12.46 9.47
C ASP A 10 1.91 12.26 8.49
N GLU A 11 0.70 12.59 8.94
CA GLU A 11 -0.53 12.44 8.15
C GLU A 11 -0.55 13.37 6.93
N GLN A 12 -0.05 14.60 7.07
CA GLN A 12 -0.05 15.59 5.97
C GLN A 12 0.95 15.21 4.87
N ALA A 13 2.07 14.58 5.22
CA ALA A 13 2.98 14.01 4.24
C ALA A 13 2.33 12.83 3.48
N LEU A 14 1.59 11.98 4.19
CA LEU A 14 0.90 10.85 3.58
C LEU A 14 -0.21 11.29 2.63
N ASP A 15 -0.97 12.33 2.97
CA ASP A 15 -2.01 12.88 2.10
C ASP A 15 -1.43 13.45 0.80
N ARG A 16 -0.35 14.24 0.89
CA ARG A 16 0.38 14.73 -0.30
C ARG A 16 0.93 13.60 -1.16
N TYR A 17 1.36 12.49 -0.55
CA TYR A 17 1.79 11.30 -1.29
C TYR A 17 0.62 10.66 -2.06
N ARG A 18 -0.54 10.51 -1.41
CA ARG A 18 -1.75 9.92 -2.02
C ARG A 18 -2.22 10.70 -3.24
N GLU A 19 -2.18 12.04 -3.20
CA GLU A 19 -2.56 12.92 -4.31
C GLU A 19 -1.71 12.69 -5.57
N ARG A 20 -0.44 12.32 -5.41
CA ARG A 20 0.51 12.11 -6.52
C ARG A 20 0.48 10.70 -7.09
N THR A 21 -0.10 9.75 -6.36
CA THR A 21 -0.05 8.32 -6.69
C THR A 21 -0.81 7.92 -7.98
N PRO A 22 -1.97 8.53 -8.34
CA PRO A 22 -2.71 8.16 -9.54
C PRO A 22 -1.89 8.26 -10.83
N ALA A 23 -1.00 9.25 -10.92
CA ALA A 23 -0.17 9.50 -12.11
C ALA A 23 0.82 8.37 -12.45
N THR A 24 1.04 7.43 -11.53
CA THR A 24 1.98 6.30 -11.71
C THR A 24 1.30 5.01 -12.17
N ARG A 25 -0.02 4.88 -11.98
CA ARG A 25 -0.75 3.63 -12.30
C ARG A 25 -0.90 3.41 -13.80
N ASP A 26 -1.01 4.48 -14.59
CA ASP A 26 -1.12 4.37 -16.04
C ASP A 26 0.20 3.95 -16.69
N ALA A 27 1.34 4.21 -16.03
CA ALA A 27 2.67 3.85 -16.53
C ALA A 27 3.09 2.41 -16.18
N TYR A 28 2.52 1.83 -15.12
CA TYR A 28 2.89 0.50 -14.63
C TYR A 28 1.65 -0.34 -14.37
N PRO A 29 1.33 -1.32 -15.25
CA PRO A 29 0.18 -2.19 -15.05
C PRO A 29 0.34 -2.96 -13.74
N LEU A 30 -0.58 -2.74 -12.82
CA LEU A 30 -0.66 -3.45 -11.54
C LEU A 30 -2.11 -3.68 -11.17
N GLU A 31 -2.37 -4.75 -10.43
CA GLU A 31 -3.69 -5.11 -9.94
C GLU A 31 -3.68 -5.21 -8.41
N PRO A 32 -4.52 -4.42 -7.71
CA PRO A 32 -4.71 -4.59 -6.27
C PRO A 32 -5.49 -5.88 -5.99
N LEU A 33 -4.89 -6.81 -5.25
CA LEU A 33 -5.56 -8.00 -4.72
C LEU A 33 -6.17 -7.73 -3.34
N ALA A 34 -5.52 -6.88 -2.55
CA ALA A 34 -6.01 -6.33 -1.30
C ALA A 34 -5.41 -4.94 -1.09
N PHE A 35 -6.16 -3.98 -0.53
CA PHE A 35 -5.69 -2.60 -0.41
C PHE A 35 -6.19 -1.92 0.86
N TYR A 36 -5.35 -1.92 1.90
CA TYR A 36 -5.55 -1.17 3.15
C TYR A 36 -6.95 -1.35 3.79
N GLY A 37 -7.51 -2.56 3.72
CA GLY A 37 -8.75 -2.92 4.39
C GLY A 37 -8.57 -3.22 5.89
N PRO A 38 -9.63 -3.63 6.59
CA PRO A 38 -9.55 -4.11 7.97
C PRO A 38 -8.55 -5.26 8.09
N GLN A 39 -7.80 -5.30 9.20
CA GLN A 39 -6.76 -6.28 9.45
C GLN A 39 -7.02 -7.00 10.77
N GLU A 40 -6.84 -8.32 10.76
CA GLU A 40 -6.74 -9.15 11.95
C GLU A 40 -5.27 -9.55 12.12
N VAL A 41 -4.65 -9.10 13.22
CA VAL A 41 -3.23 -9.35 13.50
C VAL A 41 -3.14 -10.60 14.36
N LEU A 42 -2.62 -11.68 13.79
CA LEU A 42 -2.50 -12.96 14.49
C LEU A 42 -1.27 -13.00 15.42
N GLU A 43 -0.18 -12.34 15.02
CA GLU A 43 1.08 -12.29 15.75
C GLU A 43 1.78 -10.93 15.54
N GLY A 44 2.48 -10.44 16.57
CA GLY A 44 3.27 -9.19 16.52
C GLY A 44 2.44 -7.92 16.68
N GLU A 45 3.12 -6.78 16.50
CA GLU A 45 2.51 -5.45 16.60
C GLU A 45 1.60 -5.15 15.40
N PRO A 46 0.50 -4.41 15.62
CA PRO A 46 -0.38 -4.00 14.53
C PRO A 46 0.31 -2.99 13.62
N VAL A 47 -0.08 -3.02 12.34
CA VAL A 47 0.43 -2.13 11.30
C VAL A 47 -0.70 -1.25 10.76
N ASP A 48 -0.36 -0.05 10.32
CA ASP A 48 -1.32 0.91 9.78
C ASP A 48 -1.93 0.49 8.44
N GLY A 49 -1.36 -0.50 7.78
CA GLY A 49 -1.80 -0.85 6.45
C GLY A 49 -1.07 -2.00 5.78
N VAL A 50 -1.81 -2.84 5.06
CA VAL A 50 -1.23 -3.80 4.11
C VAL A 50 -1.86 -3.62 2.72
N ALA A 51 -1.03 -3.63 1.69
CA ALA A 51 -1.46 -3.71 0.29
C ALA A 51 -0.79 -4.89 -0.41
N ILE A 52 -1.59 -5.68 -1.12
CA ILE A 52 -1.13 -6.80 -1.93
C ILE A 52 -1.37 -6.45 -3.38
N LEU A 53 -0.29 -6.31 -4.14
CA LEU A 53 -0.35 -5.93 -5.56
C LEU A 53 0.20 -7.06 -6.42
N ARG A 54 -0.54 -7.41 -7.48
CA ARG A 54 -0.05 -8.26 -8.56
C ARG A 54 0.57 -7.39 -9.64
N PHE A 55 1.81 -7.71 -9.99
CA PHE A 55 2.50 -7.18 -11.16
C PHE A 55 2.57 -8.27 -12.22
N PRO A 56 2.59 -7.92 -13.52
CA PRO A 56 2.71 -8.90 -14.61
C PRO A 56 4.03 -9.69 -14.56
N THR A 57 5.11 -9.04 -14.14
CA THR A 57 6.46 -9.60 -14.01
C THR A 57 7.12 -9.07 -12.74
N MET A 58 8.26 -9.65 -12.36
CA MET A 58 9.04 -9.26 -11.17
C MET A 58 10.19 -8.28 -11.47
N GLU A 59 10.44 -8.02 -12.75
CA GLU A 59 11.55 -7.19 -13.25
C GLU A 59 11.26 -5.69 -13.13
#